data_AF-A0A9E6W9F2-F1
#
_entry.id   AF-A0A9E6W9F2-F1
#
_cell.length_a   1.000
_cell.length_b   1.000
_cell.length_c   1.000
_cell.angle_alpha   90.00
_cell.angle_beta   90.00
_cell.angle_gamma   90.00
#
_symmetry.space_group_name_H-M   'P 1'
#
loop_
_entity.id
_entity.type
_entity.pdbx_description
1 polymer ?
#
loop_
_entity_poly.entity_id
_entity_poly.type
_entity_poly.pdbx_seq_one_letter_code
_entity_poly.pdbx_strand_id
1 'polypeptide(L)'
;MAILNVIAANNWERPIYIDHSLLYSNSIFFLDYLQFEGLAYRFVPIETKGGGMNRGRIDAEILYDNVMNKFVWGNVNHPDVYLDDYNKKAINIIQARYMFARLAQALIDKGDKTRAVEVLDRMFEIFPDEKMPLTYDSFPAVESYYRAGETEKANNLVRILSKNSFGMLEYYFSLPDRLAVAVEEEQNREMSLINNLVILTKRYEQEALNKEINNRLDEIIKGLENKMDS
;
A
#
# COMPACT_ATOMS: atom_id res chain seq x y z
N MET A 1 29.09 15.46 4.73
CA MET A 1 30.30 15.02 5.45
C MET A 1 29.99 14.26 6.74
N ALA A 2 29.02 14.66 7.56
CA ALA A 2 28.72 13.97 8.83
C ALA A 2 28.39 12.47 8.68
N ILE A 3 27.53 12.08 7.72
CA ILE A 3 27.11 10.67 7.55
C ILE A 3 28.28 9.76 7.11
N LEU A 4 29.16 10.23 6.23
CA LEU A 4 30.35 9.48 5.83
C LEU A 4 31.29 9.20 7.01
N ASN A 5 31.45 10.19 7.91
CA ASN A 5 32.25 10.02 9.11
C ASN A 5 31.61 9.01 10.09
N VAL A 6 30.28 9.01 10.23
CA VAL A 6 29.57 8.01 11.02
C VAL A 6 29.79 6.60 10.45
N ILE A 7 29.66 6.43 9.13
CA ILE A 7 29.90 5.14 8.46
C ILE A 7 31.35 4.68 8.68
N ALA A 8 32.32 5.57 8.47
CA ALA A 8 33.74 5.25 8.63
C ALA A 8 34.12 4.91 10.09
N ALA A 9 33.60 5.66 11.05
CA ALA A 9 33.90 5.45 12.48
C ALA A 9 33.23 4.20 13.07
N ASN A 10 32.08 3.79 12.51
CA ASN A 10 31.33 2.63 13.01
C ASN A 10 32.02 1.28 12.69
N ASN A 11 32.89 1.21 11.68
CA ASN A 11 33.63 0.00 11.27
C ASN A 11 32.78 -1.28 11.20
N TRP A 12 31.52 -1.13 10.76
CA TRP A 12 30.52 -2.21 10.67
C TRP A 12 30.17 -2.92 12.00
N GLU A 13 30.52 -2.34 13.15
CA GLU A 13 30.20 -2.93 14.46
C GLU A 13 28.69 -2.87 14.77
N ARG A 14 27.99 -1.82 14.30
CA ARG A 14 26.55 -1.68 14.46
C ARG A 14 25.84 -1.48 13.11
N PRO A 15 24.61 -2.01 12.95
CA PRO A 15 23.78 -1.64 11.81
C PRO A 15 23.49 -0.14 11.79
N ILE A 16 23.57 0.47 10.61
CA ILE A 16 23.17 1.86 10.39
C ILE A 16 21.81 1.82 9.71
N TYR A 17 20.81 2.43 10.34
CA TYR A 17 19.46 2.55 9.80
C TYR A 17 19.12 3.99 9.45
N ILE A 18 18.27 4.13 8.44
CA ILE A 18 17.65 5.39 8.07
C ILE A 18 16.13 5.22 8.03
N ASP A 19 15.43 6.29 8.35
CA ASP A 19 13.98 6.36 8.23
C ASP A 19 13.54 6.55 6.77
N HIS A 20 12.32 6.13 6.46
CA HIS A 20 11.71 6.23 5.14
C HIS A 20 11.65 7.67 4.60
N SER A 21 11.39 8.65 5.46
CA SER A 21 11.34 10.07 5.08
C SER A 21 12.64 10.57 4.43
N LEU A 22 13.77 9.95 4.76
CA LEU A 22 15.07 10.32 4.20
C LEU A 22 15.31 9.82 2.78
N LEU A 23 14.47 8.91 2.26
CA LEU A 23 14.54 8.48 0.85
C LEU A 23 14.18 9.60 -0.12
N TYR A 24 13.41 10.59 0.33
CA TYR A 24 12.89 11.69 -0.50
C TYR A 24 13.56 13.04 -0.20
N SER A 25 14.45 13.10 0.79
CA SER A 25 15.03 14.37 1.27
C SER A 25 16.23 14.87 0.47
N ASN A 26 16.65 14.15 -0.59
CA ASN A 26 17.90 14.37 -1.34
C ASN A 26 19.18 14.46 -0.46
N SER A 27 19.09 14.10 0.83
CA SER A 27 20.19 14.25 1.80
C SER A 27 21.06 12.99 1.90
N ILE A 28 20.64 11.89 1.26
CA ILE A 28 21.31 10.61 1.27
C ILE A 28 21.76 10.27 -0.16
N PHE A 29 23.07 10.07 -0.32
CA PHE A 29 23.69 9.77 -1.63
C PHE A 29 23.88 8.26 -1.87
N PHE A 30 23.57 7.41 -0.88
CA PHE A 30 23.77 5.95 -0.94
C PHE A 30 22.45 5.18 -1.01
N LEU A 31 21.43 5.73 -1.68
CA LEU A 31 20.10 5.12 -1.77
C LEU A 31 20.10 3.72 -2.41
N ASP A 32 21.08 3.45 -3.27
CA ASP A 32 21.27 2.14 -3.91
C ASP A 32 21.93 1.10 -2.99
N TYR A 33 22.36 1.50 -1.79
CA TYR A 33 23.02 0.65 -0.79
C TYR A 33 22.13 0.39 0.42
N LEU A 34 20.82 0.40 0.20
CA LEU A 34 19.82 0.22 1.24
C LEU A 34 19.19 -1.16 1.16
N GLN A 35 18.89 -1.72 2.32
CA GLN A 35 18.07 -2.92 2.49
C GLN A 35 16.80 -2.53 3.25
N PHE A 36 15.65 -2.85 2.69
CA PHE A 36 14.36 -2.66 3.34
C PHE A 36 14.13 -3.76 4.36
N GLU A 37 14.15 -3.39 5.65
CA GLU A 37 13.92 -4.32 6.77
C GLU A 37 12.60 -4.03 7.51
N GLY A 38 11.76 -3.17 6.93
CA GLY A 38 10.40 -2.91 7.38
C GLY A 38 10.19 -1.44 7.77
N LEU A 39 10.14 -1.14 9.06
CA LEU A 39 9.96 0.24 9.55
C LEU A 39 11.15 1.16 9.26
N ALA A 40 12.30 0.61 8.90
CA ALA A 40 13.51 1.36 8.56
C ALA A 40 14.32 0.64 7.48
N TYR A 41 15.24 1.38 6.86
CA TYR A 41 16.16 0.87 5.86
C TYR A 41 17.55 0.73 6.46
N ARG A 42 18.15 -0.45 6.35
CA ARG A 42 19.53 -0.71 6.76
C ARG A 42 20.48 -0.34 5.63
N PHE A 43 21.55 0.39 5.94
CA PHE A 43 22.67 0.55 5.03
C PHE A 43 23.49 -0.74 4.94
N VAL A 44 23.69 -1.24 3.72
CA VAL A 44 24.45 -2.45 3.41
C VAL A 44 25.39 -2.19 2.22
N PRO A 45 26.62 -2.72 2.22
CA PRO A 45 27.58 -2.49 1.13
C PRO A 45 27.29 -3.36 -0.09
N ILE A 46 26.03 -3.41 -0.53
CA ILE A 46 25.55 -4.19 -1.66
C ILE A 46 24.79 -3.22 -2.56
N GLU A 47 25.38 -2.86 -3.70
CA GLU A 47 24.72 -2.00 -4.67
C GLU A 47 23.52 -2.74 -5.28
N THR A 48 22.34 -2.16 -5.12
CA THR A 48 21.10 -2.63 -5.72
C THR A 48 20.40 -1.44 -6.37
N LYS A 49 20.47 -1.38 -7.70
CA LYS A 49 19.78 -0.33 -8.46
C LYS A 49 18.28 -0.50 -8.28
N GLY A 50 17.69 0.40 -7.49
CA GLY A 50 16.26 0.47 -7.26
C GLY A 50 15.58 1.43 -8.23
N GLY A 51 14.28 1.23 -8.48
CA GLY A 51 13.46 2.13 -9.28
C GLY A 51 12.15 2.46 -8.57
N GLY A 52 11.70 3.71 -8.70
CA GLY A 52 10.39 4.16 -8.22
C GLY A 52 10.17 4.00 -6.71
N MET A 53 9.00 3.47 -6.33
CA MET A 53 8.60 3.27 -4.92
C MET A 53 9.23 2.04 -4.26
N ASN A 54 9.91 1.16 -5.01
CA ASN A 54 10.56 -0.06 -4.51
C ASN A 54 12.05 0.16 -4.27
N ARG A 55 12.41 1.16 -3.48
CA ARG A 55 13.82 1.41 -3.12
C ARG A 55 14.34 0.36 -2.13
N GLY A 56 15.65 0.12 -2.21
CA GLY A 56 16.38 -0.81 -1.37
C GLY A 56 16.12 -2.29 -1.71
N ARG A 57 17.15 -3.12 -1.56
CA ARG A 57 17.01 -4.59 -1.67
C ARG A 57 16.09 -5.14 -0.58
N ILE A 58 15.49 -6.29 -0.83
CA ILE A 58 14.74 -7.03 0.18
C ILE A 58 15.49 -8.32 0.49
N ASP A 59 15.76 -8.53 1.77
CA ASP A 59 16.07 -9.85 2.30
C ASP A 59 14.79 -10.44 2.91
N ALA A 60 14.13 -11.34 2.18
CA ALA A 60 12.80 -11.80 2.55
C ALA A 60 12.76 -12.51 3.91
N GLU A 61 13.83 -13.20 4.32
CA GLU A 61 13.85 -13.91 5.60
C GLU A 61 13.94 -12.92 6.77
N ILE A 62 14.82 -11.92 6.67
CA ILE A 62 14.94 -10.85 7.67
C ILE A 62 13.65 -10.04 7.75
N LEU A 63 13.10 -9.65 6.60
CA LEU A 63 11.87 -8.85 6.55
C LEU A 63 10.68 -9.65 7.07
N TYR A 64 10.57 -10.94 6.74
CA TYR A 64 9.52 -11.82 7.25
C TYR A 64 9.58 -11.92 8.77
N ASP A 65 10.75 -12.22 9.35
CA ASP A 65 10.90 -12.31 10.80
C ASP A 65 10.56 -10.98 11.50
N ASN A 66 11.01 -9.86 10.92
CA ASN A 66 10.69 -8.54 11.45
C ASN A 66 9.17 -8.27 11.43
N VAL A 67 8.53 -8.45 10.28
CA VAL A 67 7.12 -8.11 10.05
C VAL A 67 6.16 -9.05 10.79
N MET A 68 6.45 -10.34 10.79
CA MET A 68 5.55 -11.37 11.31
C MET A 68 5.78 -11.65 12.81
N ASN A 69 7.02 -11.57 13.29
CA ASN A 69 7.37 -12.03 14.64
C ASN A 69 7.78 -10.91 15.60
N LYS A 70 8.40 -9.82 15.11
CA LYS A 70 8.99 -8.78 15.98
C LYS A 70 8.16 -7.51 16.08
N PHE A 71 7.54 -7.07 14.99
CA PHE A 71 6.78 -5.83 14.99
C PHE A 71 5.46 -5.98 15.74
N VAL A 72 5.14 -4.95 16.53
CA VAL A 72 3.94 -4.88 17.35
C VAL A 72 3.09 -3.72 16.88
N TRP A 73 1.80 -3.98 16.69
CA TRP A 73 0.86 -3.06 16.07
C TRP A 73 -0.16 -2.48 17.05
N GLY A 74 0.10 -2.58 18.36
CA GLY A 74 -0.67 -1.87 19.39
C GLY A 74 -2.17 -2.20 19.42
N ASN A 75 -2.58 -3.42 19.03
CA ASN A 75 -3.98 -3.86 19.02
C ASN A 75 -4.92 -2.96 18.18
N VAL A 76 -4.41 -2.36 17.11
CA VAL A 76 -5.18 -1.46 16.23
C VAL A 76 -6.42 -2.12 15.60
N ASN A 77 -6.45 -3.45 15.51
CA ASN A 77 -7.60 -4.22 15.03
C ASN A 77 -8.64 -4.56 16.12
N HIS A 78 -8.37 -4.29 17.40
CA HIS A 78 -9.26 -4.70 18.48
C HIS A 78 -10.61 -3.95 18.40
N PRO A 79 -11.77 -4.62 18.48
CA PRO A 79 -13.09 -4.00 18.32
C PRO A 79 -13.31 -2.77 19.22
N ASP A 80 -12.87 -2.84 20.48
CA ASP A 80 -13.04 -1.75 21.45
C ASP A 80 -12.04 -0.58 21.31
N VAL A 81 -11.04 -0.70 20.43
CA VAL A 81 -10.05 0.37 20.19
C VAL A 81 -10.54 1.30 19.08
N TYR A 82 -10.77 2.57 19.42
CA TYR A 82 -11.06 3.61 18.42
C TYR A 82 -9.77 4.16 17.84
N LEU A 83 -9.63 4.12 16.51
CA LEU A 83 -8.53 4.77 15.80
C LEU A 83 -8.99 6.15 15.32
N ASP A 84 -8.47 7.20 15.95
CA ASP A 84 -8.63 8.56 15.46
C ASP A 84 -7.79 8.80 14.18
N ASP A 85 -7.96 9.98 13.59
CA ASP A 85 -7.25 10.35 12.36
C ASP A 85 -5.74 10.44 12.56
N TYR A 86 -5.27 10.78 13.76
CA TYR A 86 -3.84 10.83 14.07
C TYR A 86 -3.22 9.43 14.04
N ASN A 87 -3.87 8.46 14.68
CA ASN A 87 -3.43 7.06 14.69
C ASN A 87 -3.43 6.46 13.29
N LYS A 88 -4.51 6.67 12.52
CA LYS A 88 -4.60 6.23 11.11
C LYS A 88 -3.49 6.88 10.27
N LYS A 89 -3.25 8.18 10.46
CA LYS A 89 -2.19 8.91 9.77
C LYS A 89 -0.81 8.38 10.13
N ALA A 90 -0.54 8.05 11.40
CA ALA A 90 0.73 7.47 11.81
C ALA A 90 0.99 6.11 11.14
N ILE A 91 -0.02 5.24 11.07
CA ILE A 91 0.06 3.94 10.36
C ILE A 91 0.33 4.14 8.86
N ASN A 92 -0.32 5.12 8.25
CA ASN A 92 -0.12 5.46 6.84
C ASN A 92 1.30 6.00 6.56
N ILE A 93 1.84 6.84 7.45
CA ILE A 93 3.18 7.43 7.29
C ILE A 93 4.26 6.34 7.30
N ILE A 94 4.14 5.34 8.18
CA ILE A 94 5.06 4.19 8.21
C ILE A 94 4.78 3.18 7.09
N GLN A 95 3.80 3.44 6.23
CA GLN A 95 3.44 2.62 5.07
C GLN A 95 3.22 1.14 5.41
N ALA A 96 2.51 0.86 6.51
CA ALA A 96 2.38 -0.49 7.05
C ALA A 96 1.88 -1.50 5.99
N ARG A 97 0.75 -1.23 5.32
CA ARG A 97 0.20 -2.14 4.30
C ARG A 97 1.15 -2.38 3.13
N TYR A 98 1.82 -1.33 2.67
CA TYR A 98 2.80 -1.44 1.60
C TYR A 98 4.01 -2.29 2.00
N MET A 99 4.46 -2.21 3.25
CA MET A 99 5.52 -3.07 3.78
C MET A 99 5.15 -4.56 3.72
N PHE A 100 3.94 -4.93 4.16
CA PHE A 100 3.43 -6.31 4.04
C PHE A 100 3.33 -6.74 2.58
N ALA A 101 2.77 -5.89 1.71
CA ALA A 101 2.62 -6.18 0.29
C ALA A 101 3.99 -6.40 -0.40
N ARG A 102 5.00 -5.58 -0.10
CA ARG A 102 6.37 -5.75 -0.63
C ARG A 102 7.00 -7.07 -0.19
N LEU A 103 6.82 -7.45 1.07
CA LEU A 103 7.28 -8.75 1.57
C LEU A 103 6.59 -9.89 0.82
N ALA A 104 5.26 -9.84 0.68
CA ALA A 104 4.51 -10.85 -0.06
C ALA A 104 4.98 -10.96 -1.53
N GLN A 105 5.20 -9.83 -2.21
CA GLN A 105 5.76 -9.82 -3.56
C GLN A 105 7.13 -10.49 -3.63
N ALA A 106 8.04 -10.16 -2.70
CA ALA A 106 9.37 -10.76 -2.65
C ALA A 106 9.33 -12.28 -2.38
N LEU A 107 8.37 -12.76 -1.58
CA LEU A 107 8.15 -14.19 -1.34
C LEU A 107 7.59 -14.88 -2.59
N ILE A 108 6.61 -14.26 -3.27
CA ILE A 108 6.05 -14.77 -4.54
C ILE A 108 7.14 -14.88 -5.61
N ASP A 109 8.01 -13.87 -5.72
CA ASP A 109 9.12 -13.86 -6.69
C ASP A 109 10.12 -15.00 -6.44
N LYS A 110 10.22 -15.47 -5.18
CA LYS A 110 11.02 -16.65 -4.79
C LYS A 110 10.25 -17.97 -4.92
N GLY A 111 8.97 -17.93 -5.31
CA GLY A 111 8.09 -19.11 -5.41
C GLY A 111 7.41 -19.51 -4.10
N ASP A 112 7.61 -18.78 -3.00
CA ASP A 112 7.03 -19.07 -1.69
C ASP A 112 5.65 -18.42 -1.52
N LYS A 113 4.68 -18.97 -2.24
CA LYS A 113 3.31 -18.46 -2.23
C LYS A 113 2.62 -18.67 -0.88
N THR A 114 2.96 -19.73 -0.16
CA THR A 114 2.35 -20.06 1.14
C THR A 114 2.65 -18.97 2.16
N ARG A 115 3.92 -18.61 2.36
CA ARG A 115 4.27 -17.51 3.29
C ARG A 115 3.79 -16.16 2.77
N ALA A 116 3.73 -15.96 1.46
CA ALA A 116 3.17 -14.73 0.91
C ALA A 116 1.69 -14.54 1.29
N VAL A 117 0.87 -15.60 1.18
CA VAL A 117 -0.54 -15.57 1.59
C VAL A 117 -0.68 -15.31 3.09
N GLU A 118 0.15 -15.95 3.92
CA GLU A 118 0.18 -15.72 5.37
C GLU A 118 0.48 -14.25 5.73
N VAL A 119 1.47 -13.65 5.06
CA VAL A 119 1.82 -12.23 5.24
C VAL A 119 0.64 -11.32 4.87
N LEU A 120 -0.03 -11.60 3.75
CA LEU A 120 -1.19 -10.81 3.31
C LEU A 120 -2.39 -11.00 4.24
N ASP A 121 -2.66 -12.22 4.70
CA ASP A 121 -3.74 -12.52 5.64
C ASP A 121 -3.53 -11.75 6.94
N ARG A 122 -2.28 -11.78 7.47
CA ARG A 122 -1.90 -11.04 8.66
C ARG A 122 -2.07 -9.53 8.50
N MET A 123 -1.74 -8.99 7.33
CA MET A 123 -1.94 -7.57 7.04
C MET A 123 -3.41 -7.16 7.16
N PHE A 124 -4.32 -7.92 6.55
CA PHE A 124 -5.76 -7.61 6.58
C PHE A 124 -6.40 -7.94 7.93
N GLU A 125 -5.82 -8.86 8.72
CA GLU A 125 -6.21 -9.09 10.11
C GLU A 125 -5.86 -7.88 11.01
N ILE A 126 -4.67 -7.29 10.83
CA ILE A 126 -4.20 -6.15 11.63
C ILE A 126 -4.84 -4.84 11.16
N PHE A 127 -5.04 -4.66 9.85
CA PHE A 127 -5.58 -3.44 9.27
C PHE A 127 -6.86 -3.73 8.48
N PRO A 128 -7.93 -4.20 9.14
CA PRO A 128 -9.20 -4.50 8.48
C PRO A 128 -9.88 -3.21 8.01
N ASP A 129 -10.71 -3.33 6.98
CA ASP A 129 -11.42 -2.21 6.35
C ASP A 129 -12.25 -1.39 7.36
N GLU A 130 -12.89 -2.09 8.30
CA GLU A 130 -13.78 -1.50 9.29
C GLU A 130 -13.05 -0.56 10.26
N LYS A 131 -11.77 -0.83 10.54
CA LYS A 131 -10.93 0.00 11.41
C LYS A 131 -10.20 1.07 10.63
N MET A 132 -9.74 0.69 9.44
CA MET A 132 -8.94 1.52 8.57
C MET A 132 -9.40 1.22 7.14
N PRO A 133 -10.20 2.10 6.52
CA PRO A 133 -10.72 1.84 5.19
C PRO A 133 -9.61 1.47 4.20
N LEU A 134 -9.88 0.48 3.35
CA LEU A 134 -8.96 0.10 2.29
C LEU A 134 -8.91 1.21 1.24
N THR A 135 -7.70 1.61 0.85
CA THR A 135 -7.44 2.64 -0.15
C THR A 135 -6.44 2.15 -1.19
N TYR A 136 -5.93 3.06 -2.02
CA TYR A 136 -4.88 2.77 -3.01
C TYR A 136 -3.67 2.02 -2.44
N ASP A 137 -3.32 2.26 -1.17
CA ASP A 137 -2.21 1.59 -0.48
C ASP A 137 -2.36 0.06 -0.36
N SER A 138 -3.60 -0.43 -0.47
CA SER A 138 -3.95 -1.85 -0.35
C SER A 138 -3.94 -2.56 -1.71
N PHE A 139 -3.92 -1.83 -2.82
CA PHE A 139 -3.93 -2.38 -4.18
C PHE A 139 -2.79 -3.39 -4.44
N PRO A 140 -1.52 -3.14 -4.04
CA PRO A 140 -0.44 -4.09 -4.28
C PRO A 140 -0.63 -5.44 -3.57
N ALA A 141 -1.32 -5.45 -2.42
CA ALA A 141 -1.66 -6.68 -1.70
C ALA A 141 -2.72 -7.50 -2.45
N VAL A 142 -3.73 -6.83 -3.03
CA VAL A 142 -4.75 -7.48 -3.86
C VAL A 142 -4.15 -8.14 -5.09
N GLU A 143 -3.26 -7.43 -5.81
CA GLU A 143 -2.53 -8.02 -6.94
C GLU A 143 -1.68 -9.22 -6.48
N SER A 144 -1.08 -9.15 -5.29
CA SER A 144 -0.27 -10.25 -4.74
C SER A 144 -1.10 -11.50 -4.42
N TYR A 145 -2.35 -11.36 -3.96
CA TYR A 145 -3.24 -12.52 -3.81
C TYR A 145 -3.53 -13.21 -5.14
N TYR A 146 -3.83 -12.45 -6.20
CA TYR A 146 -4.01 -13.06 -7.53
C TYR A 146 -2.74 -13.78 -8.00
N ARG A 147 -1.56 -13.18 -7.82
CA ARG A 147 -0.26 -13.82 -8.17
C ARG A 147 0.00 -15.09 -7.35
N ALA A 148 -0.45 -15.12 -6.10
CA ALA A 148 -0.37 -16.28 -5.23
C ALA A 148 -1.40 -17.38 -5.58
N GLY A 149 -2.42 -17.06 -6.39
CA GLY A 149 -3.51 -17.98 -6.77
C GLY A 149 -4.74 -17.91 -5.87
N GLU A 150 -4.79 -16.96 -4.94
CA GLU A 150 -5.91 -16.72 -4.02
C GLU A 150 -6.97 -15.81 -4.65
N THR A 151 -7.54 -16.26 -5.77
CA THR A 151 -8.46 -15.47 -6.61
C THR A 151 -9.70 -14.99 -5.85
N GLU A 152 -10.32 -15.84 -5.02
CA GLU A 152 -11.53 -15.46 -4.27
C GLU A 152 -11.25 -14.37 -3.21
N LYS A 153 -10.12 -14.48 -2.50
CA LYS A 153 -9.69 -13.44 -1.55
C LYS A 153 -9.44 -12.12 -2.27
N ALA A 154 -8.75 -12.18 -3.41
CA ALA A 154 -8.48 -11.00 -4.22
C ALA A 154 -9.78 -10.37 -4.76
N ASN A 155 -10.71 -11.16 -5.29
CA ASN A 155 -12.03 -10.72 -5.76
C ASN A 155 -12.81 -10.01 -4.66
N ASN A 156 -12.82 -10.55 -3.44
CA ASN A 156 -13.48 -9.92 -2.30
C ASN A 156 -12.89 -8.53 -1.99
N LEU A 157 -11.56 -8.43 -1.95
CA LEU A 157 -10.87 -7.18 -1.67
C LEU A 157 -11.03 -6.15 -2.79
N VAL A 158 -11.11 -6.58 -4.05
CA VAL A 158 -11.45 -5.70 -5.17
C VAL A 158 -12.83 -5.08 -4.97
N ARG A 159 -13.84 -5.85 -4.51
CA ARG A 159 -15.18 -5.30 -4.23
C ARG A 159 -15.17 -4.29 -3.09
N ILE A 160 -14.40 -4.56 -2.04
CA ILE A 160 -14.26 -3.62 -0.91
C ILE A 160 -13.59 -2.32 -1.38
N LEU A 161 -12.47 -2.43 -2.10
CA LEU A 161 -11.75 -1.27 -2.63
C LEU A 161 -12.60 -0.45 -3.60
N SER A 162 -13.28 -1.10 -4.54
CA SER A 162 -14.14 -0.38 -5.49
C SER A 162 -15.30 0.30 -4.77
N LYS A 163 -15.95 -0.37 -3.82
CA LYS A 163 -17.02 0.21 -3.00
C LYS A 163 -16.54 1.44 -2.22
N ASN A 164 -15.40 1.36 -1.55
CA ASN A 164 -14.84 2.48 -0.80
C ASN A 164 -14.53 3.66 -1.73
N SER A 165 -13.89 3.38 -2.86
CA SER A 165 -13.51 4.40 -3.84
C SER A 165 -14.72 5.09 -4.47
N PHE A 166 -15.75 4.33 -4.84
CA PHE A 166 -17.02 4.88 -5.32
C PHE A 166 -17.73 5.72 -4.25
N GLY A 167 -17.74 5.28 -2.99
CA GLY A 167 -18.31 6.06 -1.89
C GLY A 167 -17.60 7.40 -1.70
N MET A 168 -16.27 7.43 -1.83
CA MET A 168 -15.50 8.67 -1.76
C MET A 168 -15.76 9.58 -2.97
N LEU A 169 -15.87 9.04 -4.18
CA LEU A 169 -16.23 9.82 -5.37
C LEU A 169 -17.62 10.44 -5.23
N GLU A 170 -18.61 9.67 -4.81
CA GLU A 170 -19.96 10.16 -4.54
C GLU A 170 -19.97 11.28 -3.51
N TYR A 171 -19.17 11.15 -2.44
CA TYR A 171 -18.97 12.20 -1.46
C TYR A 171 -18.36 13.45 -2.10
N TYR A 172 -17.26 13.31 -2.86
CA TYR A 172 -16.61 14.45 -3.50
C TYR A 172 -17.51 15.17 -4.50
N PHE A 173 -18.32 14.45 -5.27
CA PHE A 173 -19.31 15.00 -6.19
C PHE A 173 -20.56 15.57 -5.51
N SER A 174 -20.74 15.35 -4.21
CA SER A 174 -21.79 15.98 -3.42
C SER A 174 -21.37 17.34 -2.84
N LEU A 175 -20.08 17.67 -2.88
CA LEU A 175 -19.57 18.91 -2.32
C LEU A 175 -19.93 20.12 -3.20
N PRO A 176 -20.10 21.32 -2.62
CA PRO A 176 -20.31 22.54 -3.39
C PRO A 176 -19.11 22.86 -4.30
N ASP A 177 -19.36 23.45 -5.48
CA ASP A 177 -18.34 23.75 -6.51
C ASP A 177 -17.10 24.49 -5.99
N ARG A 178 -17.28 25.38 -5.00
CA ARG A 178 -16.16 26.10 -4.37
C ARG A 178 -15.12 25.18 -3.72
N LEU A 179 -15.47 23.94 -3.40
CA LEU A 179 -14.60 22.92 -2.83
C LEU A 179 -14.07 21.93 -3.88
N ALA A 180 -14.52 21.98 -5.13
CA ALA A 180 -14.14 21.02 -6.17
C ALA A 180 -12.62 20.99 -6.38
N VAL A 181 -11.97 22.15 -6.47
CA VAL A 181 -10.51 22.28 -6.59
C VAL A 181 -9.78 21.71 -5.36
N ALA A 182 -10.38 21.79 -4.18
CA ALA A 182 -9.77 21.33 -2.94
C ALA A 182 -9.74 19.80 -2.79
N VAL A 183 -10.51 19.07 -3.60
CA VAL A 183 -10.61 17.61 -3.58
C VAL A 183 -10.21 16.96 -4.91
N GLU A 184 -9.71 17.75 -5.86
CA GLU A 184 -9.39 17.29 -7.21
C GLU A 184 -8.31 16.19 -7.20
N GLU A 185 -7.29 16.32 -6.35
CA GLU A 185 -6.22 15.33 -6.23
C GLU A 185 -6.76 14.00 -5.70
N GLU A 186 -7.60 14.05 -4.66
CA GLU A 186 -8.23 12.88 -4.07
C GLU A 186 -9.20 12.22 -5.05
N GLN A 187 -10.04 12.99 -5.75
CA GLN A 187 -10.92 12.47 -6.80
C GLN A 187 -10.11 11.74 -7.88
N ASN A 188 -9.04 12.35 -8.38
CA ASN A 188 -8.17 11.75 -9.39
C ASN A 188 -7.52 10.45 -8.89
N ARG A 189 -7.14 10.39 -7.61
CA ARG A 189 -6.59 9.18 -6.99
C ARG A 189 -7.62 8.05 -6.92
N GLU A 190 -8.86 8.35 -6.51
CA GLU A 190 -9.95 7.36 -6.47
C GLU A 190 -10.30 6.84 -7.88
N MET A 191 -10.41 7.74 -8.87
CA MET A 191 -10.59 7.35 -10.28
C MET A 191 -9.44 6.47 -10.80
N SER A 192 -8.20 6.79 -10.44
CA SER A 192 -7.02 5.99 -10.81
C SER A 192 -7.07 4.59 -10.20
N LEU A 193 -7.50 4.48 -8.94
CA LEU A 193 -7.68 3.19 -8.27
C LEU A 193 -8.73 2.35 -9.00
N ILE A 194 -9.90 2.90 -9.32
CA ILE A 194 -10.96 2.18 -10.04
C ILE A 194 -10.46 1.68 -11.40
N ASN A 195 -9.78 2.54 -12.17
CA ASN A 195 -9.20 2.14 -13.46
C ASN A 195 -8.18 1.00 -13.29
N ASN A 196 -7.33 1.06 -12.26
CA ASN A 196 -6.40 -0.01 -11.94
C ASN A 196 -7.11 -1.32 -11.56
N LEU A 197 -8.23 -1.26 -10.83
CA LEU A 197 -9.04 -2.43 -10.49
C LEU A 197 -9.72 -3.05 -11.73
N VAL A 198 -10.19 -2.23 -12.67
CA VAL A 198 -10.72 -2.70 -13.97
C VAL A 198 -9.61 -3.40 -14.76
N ILE A 199 -8.42 -2.81 -14.87
CA ILE A 199 -7.29 -3.44 -15.56
C ILE A 199 -6.89 -4.75 -14.87
N LEU A 200 -6.84 -4.76 -13.55
CA LEU A 200 -6.45 -5.93 -12.75
C LEU A 200 -7.44 -7.08 -12.93
N THR A 201 -8.74 -6.82 -12.79
CA THR A 201 -9.80 -7.83 -12.96
C THR A 201 -9.82 -8.39 -14.37
N LYS A 202 -9.60 -7.55 -15.39
CA LYS A 202 -9.44 -8.02 -16.78
C LYS A 202 -8.21 -8.90 -16.97
N ARG A 203 -7.05 -8.51 -16.39
CA ARG A 203 -5.80 -9.29 -16.47
C ARG A 203 -5.95 -10.69 -15.91
N TYR A 204 -6.71 -10.83 -14.83
CA TYR A 204 -6.97 -12.11 -14.17
C TYR A 204 -8.30 -12.76 -14.58
N GLU A 205 -8.90 -12.33 -15.70
CA GLU A 205 -10.09 -12.95 -16.31
C GLU A 205 -11.34 -12.96 -15.39
N GLN A 206 -11.46 -11.98 -14.51
CA GLN A 206 -12.59 -11.82 -13.57
C GLN A 206 -13.73 -11.04 -14.23
N GLU A 207 -14.28 -11.57 -15.31
CA GLU A 207 -15.23 -10.88 -16.21
C GLU A 207 -16.49 -10.36 -15.50
N ALA A 208 -17.08 -11.14 -14.59
CA ALA A 208 -18.27 -10.73 -13.85
C ALA A 208 -17.98 -9.52 -12.95
N LEU A 209 -16.87 -9.57 -12.22
CA LEU A 209 -16.43 -8.48 -11.34
C LEU A 209 -15.98 -7.25 -12.13
N ASN A 210 -15.32 -7.44 -13.27
CA ASN A 210 -14.97 -6.35 -14.18
C ASN A 210 -16.21 -5.60 -14.68
N LYS A 211 -17.25 -6.34 -15.11
CA LYS A 211 -18.54 -5.76 -15.50
C LYS A 211 -19.23 -5.04 -14.34
N GLU A 212 -19.21 -5.62 -13.14
CA GLU A 212 -19.78 -5.00 -11.94
C GLU A 212 -19.19 -3.60 -11.69
N ILE A 213 -17.86 -3.48 -11.74
CA ILE A 213 -17.15 -2.20 -11.54
C ILE A 213 -17.46 -1.21 -12.67
N ASN A 214 -17.39 -1.65 -13.93
CA ASN A 214 -17.66 -0.76 -15.07
C ASN A 214 -19.10 -0.24 -15.09
N ASN A 215 -20.08 -1.10 -14.81
CA ASN A 215 -21.49 -0.66 -14.73
C ASN A 215 -21.68 0.40 -13.65
N ARG A 216 -21.04 0.22 -12.49
CA ARG A 216 -21.11 1.22 -11.41
C ARG A 216 -20.44 2.54 -11.78
N LEU A 217 -19.31 2.48 -12.49
CA LEU A 217 -18.64 3.67 -13.00
C LEU A 217 -19.53 4.43 -14.00
N ASP A 218 -20.18 3.73 -14.93
CA ASP A 218 -21.11 4.33 -15.89
C ASP A 218 -22.31 5.00 -15.22
N GLU A 219 -22.86 4.40 -14.14
CA GLU A 219 -23.93 4.99 -13.35
C GLU A 219 -23.53 6.35 -12.74
N ILE A 220 -22.32 6.42 -12.17
CA ILE A 220 -21.80 7.66 -11.56
C ILE A 220 -21.59 8.72 -12.63
N ILE A 221 -20.96 8.38 -13.76
CA ILE A 221 -20.71 9.33 -14.87
C ILE A 221 -22.02 9.92 -15.40
N LYS A 222 -23.03 9.07 -15.68
CA LYS A 222 -24.36 9.55 -16.11
C LYS A 222 -25.03 10.43 -15.06
N GLY A 223 -24.84 10.11 -13.78
CA GLY A 223 -25.35 10.94 -12.68
C GLY A 223 -24.74 12.34 -12.63
N LEU A 224 -23.48 12.50 -13.06
CA LEU A 224 -22.80 13.79 -13.14
C LEU A 224 -23.25 14.60 -14.34
N GLU A 225 -23.36 13.99 -15.52
CA GLU A 225 -23.84 14.65 -16.74
C GLU A 225 -25.21 15.30 -16.50
N ASN A 226 -26.15 14.57 -15.89
CA ASN A 226 -27.48 15.07 -15.56
C ASN A 226 -27.48 16.25 -14.56
N LYS A 227 -26.46 16.38 -13.71
CA LYS A 227 -26.32 17.52 -12.77
C LYS A 227 -25.72 18.75 -13.45
N MET A 228 -24.92 18.59 -14.49
CA MET A 228 -24.33 19.70 -15.23
C MET A 228 -25.34 20.37 -16.17
N ASP A 229 -26.36 19.62 -16.61
CA ASP A 229 -27.43 20.09 -17.49
C ASP A 229 -28.63 20.72 -16.74
N SER A 230 -28.64 20.69 -15.39
CA SER A 230 -29.72 21.18 -14.52
C SER A 230 -29.37 22.48 -13.79
#